data_AF-A0A7X7L6Z0-F1
#
_entry.id   AF-A0A7X7L6Z0-F1
#
_cell.length_a   1.000
_cell.length_b   1.000
_cell.length_c   1.000
_cell.angle_alpha   90.00
_cell.angle_beta   90.00
_cell.angle_gamma   90.00
#
_symmetry.space_group_name_H-M   'P 1'
#
loop_
_entity.id
_entity.type
_entity.pdbx_description
1 polymer ?
#
loop_
_entity_poly.entity_id
_entity_poly.type
_entity_poly.pdbx_seq_one_letter_code
_entity_poly.pdbx_strand_id
1 'polypeptide(L)'
;KENGWLGFLVKMDGITIYHAGDTDLIEEMKKIETDVALLPVFPDDKYVMNPKEAAKATFYIKSRVFVPMHYGSIGGSVQDAQKMKEHANPKCIVTIMEVQKNSF
;
A
#
# COMPACT_ATOMS: atom_id res chain seq x y z
N LYS A 1 -5.12 -10.80 -12.38
CA LYS A 1 -5.07 -9.94 -13.60
C LYS A 1 -6.33 -10.00 -14.48
N GLU A 2 -7.27 -10.92 -14.26
CA GLU A 2 -8.44 -11.12 -15.15
C GLU A 2 -9.58 -10.11 -14.94
N ASN A 3 -9.66 -9.49 -13.75
CA ASN A 3 -10.79 -8.64 -13.37
C ASN A 3 -10.70 -7.18 -13.85
N GLY A 4 -9.60 -6.77 -14.49
CA GLY A 4 -9.45 -5.41 -15.02
C GLY A 4 -9.47 -4.29 -13.97
N TRP A 5 -9.14 -4.59 -12.71
CA TRP A 5 -9.11 -3.60 -11.62
C TRP A 5 -7.99 -2.58 -11.81
N LEU A 6 -8.18 -1.40 -11.23
CA LEU A 6 -7.36 -0.22 -11.49
C LEU A 6 -6.64 0.27 -10.23
N GLY A 7 -5.42 0.74 -10.43
CA GLY A 7 -4.75 1.67 -9.53
C GLY A 7 -4.69 3.06 -10.15
N PHE A 8 -4.51 4.09 -9.31
CA PHE A 8 -4.53 5.48 -9.75
C PHE A 8 -3.24 6.19 -9.36
N LEU A 9 -2.68 6.98 -10.29
CA LEU A 9 -1.69 8.00 -10.00
C LEU A 9 -2.39 9.35 -10.02
N VAL A 10 -2.45 10.00 -8.86
CA VAL A 10 -3.08 11.31 -8.70
C VAL A 10 -1.98 12.32 -8.47
N LYS A 11 -1.93 13.35 -9.31
CA LYS A 11 -0.99 14.46 -9.17
C LYS A 11 -1.74 15.72 -8.77
N MET A 12 -1.34 16.29 -7.64
CA MET A 12 -1.96 17.49 -7.07
C MET A 12 -0.89 18.31 -6.34
N ASP A 13 -0.87 19.61 -6.56
CA ASP A 13 0.05 20.55 -5.88
C ASP A 13 1.52 20.13 -5.89
N GLY A 14 1.97 19.54 -7.00
CA GLY A 14 3.34 19.08 -7.17
C GLY A 14 3.67 17.75 -6.48
N ILE A 15 2.72 17.14 -5.77
CA ILE A 15 2.84 15.83 -5.14
C ILE A 15 2.13 14.78 -6.01
N THR A 16 2.74 13.61 -6.14
CA THR A 16 2.16 12.45 -6.80
C THR A 16 1.83 11.39 -5.75
N ILE A 17 0.61 10.88 -5.80
CA ILE A 17 0.10 9.82 -4.93
C ILE A 17 -0.31 8.63 -5.79
N TYR A 18 0.24 7.47 -5.48
CA TYR A 18 -0.19 6.20 -6.05
C TYR A 18 -1.17 5.52 -5.10
N HIS A 19 -2.41 5.33 -5.54
CA HIS A 19 -3.37 4.47 -4.89
C HIS A 19 -3.42 3.13 -5.61
N ALA A 20 -2.90 2.07 -4.99
CA ALA A 20 -2.79 0.77 -5.65
C ALA A 20 -4.15 0.11 -5.94
N GLY A 21 -5.19 0.49 -5.20
CA GLY A 21 -6.44 -0.25 -5.19
C GLY A 21 -6.25 -1.60 -4.51
N ASP A 22 -7.20 -2.50 -4.71
CA ASP A 22 -7.06 -3.88 -4.29
C ASP A 22 -6.26 -4.62 -5.36
N THR A 23 -5.06 -5.06 -5.01
CA THR A 23 -4.13 -5.67 -5.95
C THR A 23 -3.18 -6.63 -5.26
N ASP A 24 -2.73 -7.61 -6.03
CA ASP A 24 -1.58 -8.44 -5.71
C ASP A 24 -0.27 -7.67 -5.95
N LEU A 25 0.85 -8.26 -5.55
CA LEU A 25 2.17 -7.80 -5.97
C LEU A 25 2.37 -8.08 -7.45
N ILE A 26 2.51 -7.02 -8.26
CA ILE A 26 2.70 -7.12 -9.70
C ILE A 26 4.01 -6.47 -10.16
N GLU A 27 4.62 -7.04 -11.20
CA GLU A 27 5.89 -6.55 -11.78
C GLU A 27 5.78 -5.12 -12.33
N GLU A 28 4.59 -4.73 -12.79
CA GLU A 28 4.29 -3.39 -13.29
C GLU A 28 4.54 -2.29 -12.25
N MET A 29 4.48 -2.62 -10.95
CA MET A 29 4.82 -1.68 -9.86
C MET A 29 6.27 -1.17 -9.94
N LYS A 30 7.19 -1.90 -10.59
CA LYS A 30 8.59 -1.46 -10.80
C LYS A 30 8.72 -0.22 -11.68
N LYS A 31 7.67 0.12 -12.43
CA LYS A 31 7.63 1.29 -13.31
C LYS A 31 7.02 2.52 -12.63
N ILE A 32 6.58 2.38 -11.37
CA ILE A 32 5.88 3.44 -10.65
C ILE A 32 6.90 4.29 -9.89
N GLU A 33 6.85 5.60 -10.15
CA GLU A 33 7.55 6.64 -9.39
C GLU A 33 6.51 7.62 -8.84
N THR A 34 6.55 7.86 -7.52
CA THR A 34 5.53 8.63 -6.80
C THR A 34 6.12 9.18 -5.49
N ASP A 35 5.51 10.20 -4.90
CA ASP A 35 5.96 10.71 -3.60
C ASP A 35 5.40 9.88 -2.44
N VAL A 36 4.14 9.47 -2.58
CA VAL A 36 3.39 8.65 -1.63
C VAL A 36 2.76 7.47 -2.35
N ALA A 37 2.79 6.28 -1.73
CA ALA A 37 2.11 5.08 -2.22
C ALA A 37 1.21 4.49 -1.12
N LEU A 38 -0.07 4.29 -1.46
CA LEU A 38 -1.08 3.62 -0.64
C LEU A 38 -1.16 2.16 -1.09
N LEU A 39 -0.81 1.22 -0.21
CA LEU A 39 -0.74 -0.21 -0.54
C LEU A 39 -1.71 -1.02 0.31
N PRO A 40 -2.54 -1.90 -0.29
CA PRO A 40 -3.40 -2.78 0.48
C PRO A 40 -2.56 -3.79 1.27
N VAL A 41 -3.01 -4.12 2.48
CA VAL A 41 -2.44 -5.19 3.28
C VAL A 41 -3.54 -5.99 3.96
N PHE A 42 -3.45 -7.31 3.90
CA PHE A 42 -4.37 -8.24 4.54
C PHE A 42 -3.59 -9.36 5.25
N PRO A 43 -4.18 -10.14 6.18
CA PRO A 43 -3.47 -11.21 6.88
C PRO A 43 -2.95 -12.31 5.95
N ASP A 44 -3.67 -12.58 4.86
CA ASP A 44 -3.38 -13.57 3.83
C ASP A 44 -3.41 -12.94 2.42
N ASP A 45 -3.14 -13.74 1.40
CA ASP A 45 -3.05 -13.35 -0.02
C ASP A 45 -4.37 -13.59 -0.79
N LYS A 46 -5.50 -13.80 -0.09
CA LYS A 46 -6.75 -14.20 -0.74
C LYS A 46 -7.44 -13.05 -1.48
N TYR A 47 -7.34 -11.83 -0.95
CA TYR A 47 -8.05 -10.66 -1.46
C TYR A 47 -7.12 -9.60 -2.04
N VAL A 48 -5.95 -9.42 -1.42
CA VAL A 48 -4.90 -8.46 -1.77
C VAL A 48 -3.57 -8.99 -1.21
N MET A 49 -2.49 -8.22 -1.32
CA MET A 49 -1.18 -8.57 -0.75
C MET A 49 -1.23 -8.90 0.75
N ASN A 50 -0.57 -10.00 1.12
CA ASN A 50 -0.21 -10.26 2.52
C ASN A 50 0.90 -9.29 3.02
N PRO A 51 1.26 -9.25 4.31
CA PRO A 51 2.19 -8.23 4.82
C PRO A 51 3.59 -8.30 4.20
N LYS A 52 4.07 -9.49 3.83
CA LYS A 52 5.39 -9.68 3.21
C LYS A 52 5.38 -9.24 1.75
N GLU A 53 4.29 -9.47 1.04
CA GLU A 53 4.12 -9.02 -0.33
C GLU A 53 3.98 -7.50 -0.41
N ALA A 54 3.17 -6.91 0.48
CA ALA A 54 3.03 -5.46 0.60
C ALA A 54 4.39 -4.82 0.96
N ALA A 55 5.16 -5.43 1.85
CA ALA A 55 6.53 -5.01 2.14
C ALA A 55 7.44 -5.12 0.90
N LYS A 56 7.35 -6.21 0.13
CA LYS A 56 8.11 -6.39 -1.10
C LYS A 56 7.77 -5.34 -2.17
N ALA A 57 6.52 -4.88 -2.24
CA ALA A 57 6.13 -3.79 -3.14
C ALA A 57 6.91 -2.49 -2.86
N THR A 58 7.35 -2.25 -1.62
CA THR A 58 8.20 -1.08 -1.27
C THR A 58 9.62 -1.13 -1.86
N PHE A 59 10.04 -2.29 -2.38
CA PHE A 59 11.27 -2.43 -3.15
C PHE A 59 11.04 -2.25 -4.66
N TYR A 60 9.79 -2.38 -5.12
CA TYR A 60 9.45 -2.24 -6.54
C TYR A 60 9.13 -0.78 -6.86
N ILE A 61 8.34 -0.14 -6.02
CA ILE A 61 7.87 1.23 -6.25
C ILE A 61 8.93 2.22 -5.78
N LYS A 62 9.28 3.17 -6.64
CA LYS A 62 10.15 4.29 -6.27
C LYS A 62 9.31 5.35 -5.57
N SER A 63 9.14 5.19 -4.25
CA SER A 63 8.44 6.13 -3.38
C SER A 63 9.23 6.40 -2.10
N ARG A 64 9.05 7.60 -1.53
CA ARG A 64 9.63 7.95 -0.22
C ARG A 64 8.74 7.51 0.93
N VAL A 65 7.42 7.61 0.75
CA VAL A 65 6.43 7.32 1.80
C VAL A 65 5.48 6.22 1.34
N PHE A 66 5.26 5.24 2.20
CA PHE A 66 4.29 4.18 2.04
C PHE A 66 3.28 4.23 3.17
N VAL A 67 2.01 4.11 2.82
CA VAL A 67 0.89 4.10 3.75
C VAL A 67 0.13 2.80 3.53
N PRO A 68 0.17 1.85 4.49
CA PRO A 68 -0.65 0.65 4.41
C PRO A 68 -2.14 1.04 4.46
N MET A 69 -2.98 0.35 3.70
CA MET A 69 -4.44 0.50 3.65
C MET A 69 -5.15 -0.87 3.59
N HIS A 70 -6.47 -0.91 3.44
CA HIS A 70 -7.28 -2.15 3.36
C HIS A 70 -7.22 -3.03 4.63
N TYR A 71 -7.09 -2.43 5.82
CA TYR A 71 -7.17 -3.16 7.09
C TYR A 71 -8.06 -2.43 8.11
N GLY A 72 -8.60 -3.17 9.09
CA GLY A 72 -9.25 -2.61 10.28
C GLY A 72 -10.73 -2.23 10.15
N SER A 73 -11.36 -2.42 8.98
CA SER A 73 -12.81 -2.18 8.79
C SER A 73 -13.61 -3.49 8.71
N ILE A 74 -13.41 -4.28 7.65
CA ILE A 74 -14.16 -5.53 7.40
C ILE A 74 -13.25 -6.76 7.58
N GLY A 75 -11.94 -6.56 7.55
CA GLY A 75 -10.93 -7.59 7.73
C GLY A 75 -9.54 -6.97 7.86
N GLY A 76 -8.56 -7.81 8.17
CA GLY A 76 -7.20 -7.38 8.49
C GLY A 76 -7.13 -6.52 9.75
N SER A 77 -5.90 -6.24 10.18
CA SER A 77 -5.65 -5.57 11.43
C SER A 77 -4.46 -4.62 11.34
N VAL A 78 -4.35 -3.71 12.31
CA VAL A 78 -3.18 -2.83 12.41
C VAL A 78 -1.88 -3.62 12.55
N GLN A 79 -1.94 -4.84 13.10
CA GLN A 79 -0.81 -5.74 13.21
C GLN A 79 -0.27 -6.17 11.84
N ASP A 80 -1.11 -6.24 10.81
CA ASP A 80 -0.68 -6.61 9.46
C ASP A 80 0.07 -5.44 8.80
N ALA A 81 -0.39 -4.21 9.02
CA ALA A 81 0.35 -3.00 8.67
C ALA A 81 1.70 -2.89 9.42
N GLN A 82 1.75 -3.30 10.69
CA GLN A 82 2.98 -3.36 11.47
C GLN A 82 3.95 -4.40 10.90
N LYS A 83 3.48 -5.62 10.59
CA LYS A 83 4.31 -6.65 9.94
C LYS A 83 4.84 -6.20 8.59
N MET A 84 4.02 -5.51 7.79
CA MET A 84 4.47 -4.91 6.53
C MET A 84 5.60 -3.92 6.80
N LYS A 85 5.43 -3.03 7.78
CA LYS A 85 6.45 -2.04 8.17
C LYS A 85 7.77 -2.69 8.61
N GLU A 86 7.71 -3.79 9.37
CA GLU A 86 8.90 -4.52 9.83
C GLU A 86 9.75 -5.08 8.68
N HIS A 87 9.11 -5.47 7.57
CA HIS A 87 9.79 -6.11 6.42
C HIS A 87 10.01 -5.16 5.24
N ALA A 88 9.55 -3.91 5.35
CA ALA A 88 9.62 -2.93 4.27
C ALA A 88 11.07 -2.54 3.95
N ASN A 89 11.24 -1.91 2.79
CA ASN A 89 12.52 -1.35 2.36
C ASN A 89 13.03 -0.36 3.42
N PRO A 90 14.20 -0.61 4.03
CA PRO A 90 14.70 0.19 5.15
C PRO A 90 15.02 1.65 4.77
N LYS A 91 15.01 1.98 3.47
CA LYS A 91 15.25 3.34 2.96
C LYS A 91 13.97 4.18 2.82
N CYS A 92 12.80 3.59 3.02
CA CYS A 92 11.51 4.29 2.90
C CYS A 92 10.88 4.55 4.27
N ILE A 93 9.89 5.44 4.30
CA ILE A 93 9.09 5.72 5.49
C ILE A 93 7.77 4.96 5.35
N VAL A 94 7.44 4.12 6.32
CA VAL A 94 6.12 3.50 6.43
C VAL A 94 5.32 4.17 7.55
N THR A 95 4.26 4.86 7.14
CA THR A 95 3.36 5.61 8.03
C THR A 95 2.05 4.85 8.16
N ILE A 96 1.78 4.34 9.37
CA ILE A 96 0.50 3.72 9.73
C ILE A 96 -0.40 4.85 10.20
N MET A 97 -1.44 5.15 9.44
CA MET A 97 -2.37 6.22 9.76
C MET A 97 -3.44 5.73 10.74
N GLU A 98 -3.77 6.56 11.73
CA GLU A 98 -4.91 6.30 12.59
C GLU A 98 -6.21 6.60 11.85
N VAL A 99 -7.18 5.69 11.97
CA VAL A 99 -8.54 5.96 11.50
C VAL A 99 -9.13 7.03 12.40
N GLN A 100 -9.35 8.23 11.86
CA GLN A 100 -10.07 9.27 12.54
C GLN A 100 -11.53 8.82 12.74
N LYS A 101 -11.86 8.41 13.96
CA LYS A 101 -13.25 8.26 14.37
C LYS A 101 -13.81 9.69 14.44
N ASN A 102 -14.78 10.01 13.59
CA ASN A 102 -15.47 11.32 13.43
C ASN A 102 -15.00 12.22 12.27
N SER A 103 -14.51 11.66 11.16
CA SER A 103 -14.45 12.40 9.89
C SER A 103 -15.75 12.15 9.12
N PHE A 104 -16.55 13.21 9.01
CA PHE A 104 -17.97 13.32 8.60
C PHE A 104 -18.99 13.05 9.71
#